data_AF-A0A926NK92-F1
#
_entry.id   AF-A0A926NK92-F1
#
_cell.length_a   1.000
_cell.length_b   1.000
_cell.length_c   1.000
_cell.angle_alpha   90.00
_cell.angle_beta   90.00
_cell.angle_gamma   90.00
#
_symmetry.space_group_name_H-M   'P 1'
#
loop_
_entity.id
_entity.type
_entity.pdbx_description
1 polymer ?
#
loop_
_entity_poly.entity_id
_entity_poly.type
_entity_poly.pdbx_seq_one_letter_code
_entity_poly.pdbx_strand_id
1 'polypeptide(L)'
;MKKAIGLVLFITICTACNVNNKDLGETDSGLLDTNQGQRTDEILVESTREVKFNEDNNEFTPTEAEQLVRRKLGLSQSRHVVQYVNKEEDKYIIHVYSLSENDNKNNGWYNVDPKTQVVEKLKH
;
A
#
# COMPACT_ATOMS: atom_id res chain seq x y z
N MET A 1 -19.67 -1.06 -58.22
CA MET A 1 -18.88 -1.72 -57.15
C MET A 1 -17.45 -1.20 -57.24
N LYS A 2 -17.18 -0.13 -56.52
CA LYS A 2 -15.93 0.63 -56.54
C LYS A 2 -15.71 1.20 -55.14
N LYS A 3 -14.46 1.14 -54.69
CA LYS A 3 -13.81 1.94 -53.64
C LYS A 3 -13.85 1.37 -52.21
N ALA A 4 -12.84 0.55 -51.94
CA ALA A 4 -12.13 0.57 -50.66
C ALA A 4 -11.48 1.95 -50.47
N ILE A 5 -11.85 2.64 -49.40
CA ILE A 5 -11.29 3.85 -48.76
C ILE A 5 -12.04 3.82 -47.42
N GLY A 6 -11.48 3.67 -46.24
CA GLY A 6 -10.25 4.23 -45.72
C GLY A 6 -10.58 4.53 -44.26
N LEU A 7 -10.01 3.77 -43.34
CA LEU A 7 -10.09 4.08 -41.91
C LEU A 7 -8.87 3.51 -41.16
N VAL A 8 -7.69 3.71 -41.74
CA VAL A 8 -6.41 3.55 -41.05
C VAL A 8 -5.79 4.93 -40.97
N LEU A 9 -6.27 5.78 -40.05
CA LEU A 9 -5.55 6.98 -39.59
C LEU A 9 -6.23 7.61 -38.38
N PHE A 10 -6.09 6.98 -37.21
CA PHE A 10 -6.33 7.66 -35.93
C PHE A 10 -5.18 7.32 -34.98
N ILE A 11 -3.98 7.76 -35.36
CA ILE A 11 -2.80 7.78 -34.50
C ILE A 11 -2.44 9.25 -34.25
N THR A 12 -2.92 9.72 -33.10
CA THR A 12 -2.12 10.36 -32.06
C THR A 12 -1.09 11.40 -32.52
N ILE A 13 -1.53 12.66 -32.63
CA ILE A 13 -0.62 13.82 -32.54
C ILE A 13 -0.72 14.35 -31.11
N CYS A 14 0.27 14.03 -30.29
CA CYS A 14 0.49 14.60 -28.98
C CYS A 14 0.78 16.10 -29.12
N THR A 15 -0.20 16.91 -28.74
CA THR A 15 -0.01 18.32 -28.43
C THR A 15 0.59 18.42 -27.03
N ALA A 16 1.88 18.73 -26.92
CA ALA A 16 2.44 19.30 -25.69
C ALA A 16 3.32 20.49 -26.08
N CYS A 17 2.76 21.67 -25.87
CA CYS A 17 3.38 22.96 -26.08
C CYS A 17 4.59 23.16 -25.17
N ASN A 18 5.73 23.44 -25.80
CA ASN A 18 6.57 24.62 -25.60
C ASN A 18 6.34 25.45 -24.29
N VAL A 19 7.28 25.36 -23.34
CA VAL A 19 7.53 26.41 -22.34
C VAL A 19 8.91 26.98 -22.64
N ASN A 20 8.94 28.26 -23.03
CA ASN A 20 10.12 29.02 -23.35
C ASN A 20 10.32 30.11 -22.28
N ASN A 21 11.58 30.47 -22.03
CA ASN A 21 12.10 31.65 -21.32
C ASN A 21 12.19 31.68 -19.77
N LYS A 22 13.44 31.57 -19.30
CA LYS A 22 14.29 32.61 -18.66
C LYS A 22 13.79 33.38 -17.40
N ASP A 23 14.63 33.24 -16.36
CA ASP A 23 15.33 34.30 -15.58
C ASP A 23 14.93 34.57 -14.11
N LEU A 24 16.00 34.90 -13.34
CA LEU A 24 16.08 35.52 -11.99
C LEU A 24 15.69 34.62 -10.80
N GLY A 25 16.45 34.49 -9.71
CA GLY A 25 17.48 35.34 -9.10
C GLY A 25 17.16 35.45 -7.60
N GLU A 26 18.14 35.17 -6.73
CA GLU A 26 18.17 35.34 -5.26
C GLU A 26 17.20 34.50 -4.40
N THR A 27 17.75 33.79 -3.40
CA THR A 27 17.49 34.04 -1.96
C THR A 27 18.46 33.21 -1.10
N ASP A 28 19.34 33.93 -0.41
CA ASP A 28 19.99 33.69 0.88
C ASP A 28 20.74 32.39 1.21
N SER A 29 22.07 32.56 1.32
CA SER A 29 22.89 31.87 2.31
C SER A 29 22.37 32.13 3.72
N GLY A 30 21.82 31.09 4.35
CA GLY A 30 21.36 31.12 5.75
C GLY A 30 21.83 29.88 6.51
N LEU A 31 23.11 29.88 6.90
CA LEU A 31 23.65 29.39 8.17
C LEU A 31 22.81 28.36 8.94
N LEU A 32 23.16 27.07 8.89
CA LEU A 32 23.19 26.18 10.07
C LEU A 32 24.15 25.02 9.81
N ASP A 33 25.41 25.24 10.19
CA ASP A 33 26.37 24.18 10.46
C ASP A 33 26.17 23.75 11.93
N THR A 34 25.79 22.50 12.19
CA THR A 34 25.98 21.88 13.51
C THR A 34 26.44 20.43 13.35
N ASN A 35 27.74 20.29 13.59
CA ASN A 35 28.55 19.09 13.82
C ASN A 35 27.87 17.88 14.50
N GLN A 36 28.28 16.71 14.01
CA GLN A 36 28.70 15.49 14.73
C GLN A 36 27.75 14.82 15.74
N GLY A 37 27.41 13.56 15.46
CA GLY A 37 27.19 12.56 16.51
C GLY A 37 26.21 11.44 16.18
N GLN A 38 26.74 10.25 15.92
CA GLN A 38 26.07 8.94 15.95
C GLN A 38 24.92 8.69 14.94
N ARG A 39 25.26 7.98 13.86
CA ARG A 39 24.32 7.12 13.16
C ARG A 39 23.91 5.98 14.09
N THR A 40 22.77 6.11 14.75
CA THR A 40 22.00 4.96 15.22
C THR A 40 20.92 4.70 14.18
N ASP A 41 21.20 3.79 13.25
CA ASP A 41 20.25 3.26 12.26
C ASP A 41 19.22 2.34 12.95
N GLU A 42 18.49 2.87 13.94
CA GLU A 42 17.39 2.17 14.59
C GLU A 42 16.38 3.22 15.05
N ILE A 43 15.42 3.52 14.17
CA ILE A 43 14.01 3.82 14.48
C ILE A 43 13.31 3.96 13.12
N LEU A 44 12.84 2.82 12.61
CA LEU A 44 11.70 2.79 11.69
C LEU A 44 10.51 2.25 12.49
N VAL A 45 10.14 2.98 13.53
CA VAL A 45 8.79 2.89 14.07
C VAL A 45 7.96 3.81 13.19
N GLU A 46 7.46 3.26 12.09
CA GLU A 46 6.37 3.83 11.32
C GLU A 46 5.11 3.79 12.20
N SER A 47 5.06 4.67 13.21
CA SER A 47 3.85 5.05 13.91
C SER A 47 3.07 5.98 13.01
N THR A 48 2.61 5.45 11.87
CA THR A 48 1.47 6.02 11.17
C THR A 48 0.27 5.77 12.06
N ARG A 49 0.05 6.69 13.01
CA ARG A 49 -1.22 6.79 13.72
C ARG A 49 -2.26 7.04 12.64
N GLU A 50 -2.95 5.97 12.22
CA GLU A 50 -4.13 6.06 11.38
C GLU A 50 -5.09 7.02 12.10
N VAL A 51 -5.26 8.21 11.52
CA VAL A 51 -6.27 9.16 11.95
C VAL A 51 -7.59 8.44 11.75
N LYS A 52 -8.25 8.07 12.86
CA LYS A 52 -9.62 7.54 12.84
C LYS A 52 -10.52 8.65 12.31
N PHE A 53 -10.67 8.72 10.98
CA PHE A 53 -11.77 9.43 10.36
C PHE A 53 -13.03 8.65 10.74
N ASN A 54 -13.76 9.22 11.70
CA ASN A 54 -15.09 8.75 12.07
C ASN A 54 -15.97 8.65 10.81
N GLU A 55 -16.23 7.42 10.39
CA GLU A 55 -17.50 7.05 9.78
C GLU A 55 -18.18 6.12 10.77
N ASP A 56 -19.49 6.29 10.98
CA ASP A 56 -20.39 5.53 11.86
C ASP A 56 -20.52 4.04 11.50
N ASN A 57 -19.48 3.43 10.95
CA ASN A 57 -19.42 2.01 10.65
C ASN A 57 -18.64 1.31 11.76
N ASN A 58 -19.31 0.41 12.46
CA ASN A 58 -18.74 -0.50 13.45
C ASN A 58 -17.82 -1.57 12.80
N GLU A 59 -17.19 -1.22 11.68
CA GLU A 59 -16.29 -2.03 10.88
C GLU A 59 -14.86 -1.87 11.40
N PHE A 60 -14.13 -2.98 11.50
CA PHE A 60 -12.71 -2.92 11.87
C PHE A 60 -11.89 -2.21 10.79
N THR A 61 -10.82 -1.53 11.20
CA THR A 61 -9.83 -0.97 10.26
C THR A 61 -8.98 -2.07 9.62
N PRO A 62 -8.27 -1.80 8.52
CA PRO A 62 -7.32 -2.75 7.92
C PRO A 62 -6.29 -3.26 8.94
N THR A 63 -5.73 -2.38 9.76
CA THR A 63 -4.81 -2.73 10.86
C THR A 63 -5.45 -3.69 11.87
N GLU A 64 -6.71 -3.47 12.23
CA GLU A 64 -7.44 -4.35 13.15
C GLU A 64 -7.73 -5.73 12.51
N ALA A 65 -7.95 -5.78 11.19
CA ALA A 65 -8.13 -7.01 10.43
C ALA A 65 -6.83 -7.84 10.34
N GLU A 66 -5.67 -7.21 10.12
CA GLU A 66 -4.37 -7.89 10.18
C GLU A 66 -4.12 -8.52 11.56
N GLN A 67 -4.41 -7.77 12.63
CA GLN A 67 -4.29 -8.28 13.98
C GLN A 67 -5.26 -9.44 14.24
N LEU A 68 -6.48 -9.38 13.69
CA LEU A 68 -7.45 -10.46 13.79
C LEU A 68 -6.94 -11.75 13.13
N VAL A 69 -6.41 -11.66 11.91
CA VAL A 69 -5.80 -12.82 11.20
C VAL A 69 -4.64 -13.39 12.01
N ARG A 70 -3.75 -12.52 12.49
CA ARG A 70 -2.60 -12.92 13.32
C ARG A 70 -3.04 -13.70 14.55
N ARG A 71 -4.06 -13.22 15.28
CA ARG A 71 -4.60 -13.89 16.47
C ARG A 71 -5.29 -15.21 16.12
N LYS A 72 -6.18 -15.25 15.13
CA LYS A 72 -6.93 -16.45 14.76
C LYS A 72 -6.05 -17.60 14.27
N LEU A 73 -4.96 -17.27 13.59
CA LEU A 73 -4.02 -18.26 13.05
C LEU A 73 -2.84 -18.56 14.00
N GLY A 74 -2.75 -17.89 15.15
CA GLY A 74 -1.67 -18.10 16.13
C GLY A 74 -0.28 -17.70 15.62
N LEU A 75 -0.19 -16.65 14.82
CA LEU A 75 1.04 -16.29 14.09
C LEU A 75 1.96 -15.38 14.91
N SER A 76 3.23 -15.77 15.05
CA SER A 76 4.26 -14.92 15.65
C SER A 76 4.62 -13.73 14.76
N GLN A 77 4.78 -12.53 15.35
CA GLN A 77 5.30 -11.34 14.66
C GLN A 77 6.71 -11.53 14.11
N SER A 78 7.56 -12.28 14.81
CA SER A 78 8.94 -12.54 14.38
C SER A 78 9.08 -13.55 13.25
N ARG A 79 8.01 -14.31 12.93
CA ARG A 79 8.07 -15.41 11.96
C ARG A 79 7.11 -15.23 10.78
N HIS A 80 6.09 -14.39 10.92
CA HIS A 80 5.07 -14.20 9.89
C HIS A 80 4.79 -12.72 9.65
N VAL A 81 4.72 -12.38 8.39
CA VAL A 81 4.16 -11.13 7.91
C VAL A 81 2.68 -11.37 7.61
N VAL A 82 1.85 -10.44 8.08
CA VAL A 82 0.41 -10.39 7.82
C VAL A 82 0.19 -9.00 7.28
N GLN A 83 -0.20 -8.89 6.02
CA GLN A 83 -0.25 -7.63 5.28
C GLN A 83 -1.60 -7.48 4.59
N TYR A 84 -2.28 -6.37 4.84
CA TYR A 84 -3.41 -5.90 4.08
C TYR A 84 -2.99 -5.53 2.65
N VAL A 85 -3.75 -5.99 1.67
CA VAL A 85 -3.48 -5.74 0.25
C VAL A 85 -4.51 -4.80 -0.36
N ASN A 86 -5.80 -5.14 -0.25
CA ASN A 86 -6.91 -4.35 -0.80
C ASN A 86 -8.26 -4.73 -0.15
N LYS A 87 -9.32 -3.98 -0.45
CA LYS A 87 -10.71 -4.27 -0.08
C LYS A 87 -11.47 -4.71 -1.34
N GLU A 88 -12.16 -5.85 -1.27
CA GLU A 88 -13.00 -6.41 -2.35
C GLU A 88 -14.34 -6.84 -1.76
N GLU A 89 -15.46 -6.43 -2.39
CA GLU A 89 -16.82 -6.79 -1.93
C GLU A 89 -17.04 -6.58 -0.43
N ASP A 90 -16.62 -5.42 0.08
CA ASP A 90 -16.64 -5.07 1.51
C ASP A 90 -15.80 -5.93 2.46
N LYS A 91 -14.97 -6.83 1.94
CA LYS A 91 -14.03 -7.67 2.70
C LYS A 91 -12.60 -7.20 2.48
N TYR A 92 -11.78 -7.35 3.51
CA TYR A 92 -10.34 -7.11 3.38
C TYR A 92 -9.62 -8.36 2.90
N ILE A 93 -8.73 -8.15 1.94
CA ILE A 93 -7.82 -9.17 1.43
C ILE A 93 -6.49 -9.02 2.18
N ILE A 94 -6.07 -10.09 2.84
CA ILE A 94 -4.86 -10.14 3.65
C ILE A 94 -3.96 -11.25 3.12
N HIS A 95 -2.71 -10.91 2.85
CA HIS A 95 -1.67 -11.86 2.50
C HIS A 95 -0.87 -12.24 3.75
N VAL A 96 -0.73 -13.54 3.98
CA VAL A 96 0.09 -14.10 5.04
C VAL A 96 1.24 -14.88 4.42
N TYR A 97 2.46 -14.62 4.89
CA TYR A 97 3.63 -15.40 4.51
C TYR A 97 4.64 -15.49 5.66
N SER A 98 5.34 -16.63 5.70
CA SER A 98 6.40 -16.90 6.67
C SER A 98 7.73 -16.31 6.21
N LEU A 99 8.54 -15.86 7.18
CA LEU A 99 9.94 -15.48 6.99
C LEU A 99 10.88 -16.70 6.98
N SER A 100 10.37 -17.89 7.29
CA SER A 100 11.11 -19.16 7.33
C SER A 100 10.40 -20.25 6.54
N GLU A 101 11.13 -21.00 5.72
CA GLU A 101 10.60 -22.07 4.88
C GLU A 101 9.89 -23.19 5.67
N ASN A 102 10.22 -23.35 6.95
CA ASN A 102 9.66 -24.40 7.81
C ASN A 102 8.25 -24.08 8.34
N ASP A 103 7.74 -22.84 8.18
CA ASP A 103 6.46 -22.39 8.77
C ASP A 103 5.44 -21.94 7.71
N ASN A 104 5.46 -22.60 6.55
CA ASN A 104 4.64 -22.19 5.40
C ASN A 104 3.18 -22.65 5.45
N LYS A 105 2.76 -23.36 6.50
CA LYS A 105 1.40 -23.95 6.61
C LYS A 105 0.30 -22.89 6.47
N ASN A 106 0.53 -21.71 7.04
CA ASN A 106 -0.45 -20.63 7.08
C ASN A 106 -0.26 -19.63 5.93
N ASN A 107 0.69 -19.83 5.03
CA ASN A 107 0.89 -18.93 3.90
C ASN A 107 -0.33 -18.95 2.97
N GLY A 108 -0.66 -17.79 2.41
CA GLY A 108 -1.72 -17.63 1.44
C GLY A 108 -2.56 -16.37 1.66
N TRP A 109 -3.64 -16.30 0.92
CA TRP A 109 -4.56 -15.17 0.90
C TRP A 109 -5.77 -15.44 1.77
N TYR A 110 -6.24 -14.42 2.47
CA TYR A 110 -7.34 -14.51 3.41
C TYR A 110 -8.34 -13.37 3.17
N ASN A 111 -9.62 -13.73 3.13
CA ASN A 111 -10.72 -12.79 3.18
C ASN A 111 -11.11 -12.55 4.64
N VAL A 112 -11.25 -11.28 5.00
CA VAL A 112 -11.71 -10.85 6.32
C VAL A 112 -12.93 -9.97 6.18
N ASP A 113 -14.03 -10.39 6.79
CA ASP A 113 -15.23 -9.58 6.88
C ASP A 113 -15.10 -8.61 8.07
N PRO A 114 -15.05 -7.29 7.84
CA PRO A 114 -14.85 -6.30 8.90
C PRO A 114 -16.07 -6.13 9.81
N LYS A 115 -17.25 -6.63 9.43
CA LYS A 115 -18.47 -6.62 10.26
C LYS A 115 -18.58 -7.86 11.11
N THR A 116 -18.33 -9.03 10.52
CA THR A 116 -18.55 -10.33 11.19
C THR A 116 -17.30 -10.92 11.82
N GLN A 117 -16.11 -10.36 11.56
CA GLN A 117 -14.81 -10.89 11.99
C GLN A 117 -14.52 -12.30 11.46
N VAL A 118 -15.24 -12.75 10.44
CA VAL A 118 -14.97 -14.04 9.78
C VAL A 118 -13.67 -13.92 9.00
N VAL A 119 -12.82 -14.93 9.12
CA VAL A 119 -11.53 -15.04 8.41
C VAL A 119 -11.56 -16.35 7.63
N GLU A 120 -11.47 -16.25 6.31
CA GLU A 120 -11.54 -17.39 5.38
C GLU A 120 -10.30 -17.42 4.51
N LYS A 121 -9.67 -18.59 4.39
CA LYS A 121 -8.55 -18.76 3.47
C LYS A 121 -9.09 -18.88 2.04
N LEU A 122 -8.59 -18.05 1.14
CA LEU A 122 -8.88 -18.15 -0.29
C LEU A 122 -8.22 -19.41 -0.86
N LYS A 123 -9.00 -20.18 -1.62
CA LYS A 123 -8.50 -21.31 -2.40
C LYS A 123 -8.24 -20.81 -3.82
N HIS A 124 -7.01 -20.96 -4.30
CA HIS A 124 -6.67 -20.85 -5.71
C HIS A 124 -6.85 -22.21 -6.40
#